data_AF-A0A559K6U8-F1
#
_entry.id   AF-A0A559K6U8-F1
#
_cell.length_a   1.000
_cell.length_b   1.000
_cell.length_c   1.000
_cell.angle_alpha   90.00
_cell.angle_beta   90.00
_cell.angle_gamma   90.00
#
_symmetry.space_group_name_H-M   'P 1'
#
loop_
_entity.id
_entity.type
_entity.pdbx_description
1 polymer ?
#
loop_
_entity_poly.entity_id
_entity_poly.type
_entity_poly.pdbx_seq_one_letter_code
_entity_poly.pdbx_strand_id
1 'polypeptide(L)'
;MAAGLYVDRQLLSGSLGGAGEIGHTTIVPDGPICPCGNHGCLQELSAGPAMEQQYRMLVRSSENSIMYYEPHINLQPLKATDVCAVAEEGDELAVQVVKQAASYLGISMANSSIRKPLFWAERFRSQVRCLSIPRPK
;
A
#
# COMPACT_ATOMS: atom_id res chain seq x y z
N MET A 1 4.11 -0.11 -4.63
CA MET A 1 4.00 -1.05 -3.48
C MET A 1 3.80 -2.48 -4.01
N ALA A 2 4.38 -3.51 -3.39
CA ALA A 2 4.32 -4.89 -3.90
C ALA A 2 4.22 -5.93 -2.76
N ALA A 3 3.84 -7.15 -3.10
CA ALA A 3 3.79 -8.31 -2.22
C ALA A 3 4.52 -9.51 -2.84
N GLY A 4 5.22 -10.29 -2.01
CA GLY A 4 5.80 -11.57 -2.44
C GLY A 4 4.77 -12.69 -2.34
N LEU A 5 4.56 -13.43 -3.43
CA LEU A 5 3.67 -14.59 -3.45
C LEU A 5 4.49 -15.87 -3.38
N TYR A 6 4.40 -16.58 -2.25
CA TYR A 6 5.05 -17.88 -2.05
C TYR A 6 4.00 -18.97 -1.85
N VAL A 7 3.86 -19.86 -2.83
CA VAL A 7 2.82 -20.90 -2.87
C VAL A 7 3.47 -22.22 -3.24
N ASP A 8 3.09 -23.31 -2.57
CA ASP A 8 3.62 -24.66 -2.84
C ASP A 8 5.16 -24.74 -2.87
N ARG A 9 5.80 -24.01 -1.96
CA ARG A 9 7.26 -23.88 -1.83
C ARG A 9 7.96 -23.20 -3.03
N GLN A 10 7.22 -22.43 -3.82
CA GLN A 10 7.75 -21.70 -4.96
C GLN A 10 7.40 -20.22 -4.88
N LEU A 11 8.37 -19.37 -5.24
CA LEU A 11 8.12 -17.95 -5.43
C LEU A 11 7.43 -17.77 -6.79
N LEU A 12 6.25 -17.14 -6.77
CA LEU A 12 5.52 -16.81 -7.97
C LEU A 12 5.92 -15.41 -8.43
N SER A 13 6.59 -15.34 -9.58
CA SER A 13 6.95 -14.07 -10.23
C SER A 13 5.93 -13.66 -11.32
N GLY A 14 5.10 -14.59 -11.79
CA GLY A 14 4.22 -14.37 -12.95
C GLY A 14 5.00 -14.41 -14.27
N SER A 15 4.28 -14.54 -15.39
CA SER A 15 4.89 -14.71 -16.72
C SER A 15 5.74 -13.51 -17.17
N LEU A 16 5.45 -12.32 -16.65
CA LEU A 16 6.15 -11.08 -16.96
C LEU A 16 6.78 -10.42 -15.72
N GLY A 17 6.89 -11.14 -14.60
CA GLY A 17 7.46 -10.59 -13.37
C GLY A 17 6.51 -9.71 -12.52
N GLY A 18 5.27 -9.48 -12.96
CA GLY A 18 4.29 -8.62 -12.29
C GLY A 18 3.43 -9.32 -11.23
N ALA A 19 3.75 -10.56 -10.81
CA ALA A 19 2.99 -11.18 -9.74
C ALA A 19 3.19 -10.43 -8.42
N GLY A 20 2.07 -10.15 -7.73
CA GLY A 20 2.12 -9.46 -6.44
C GLY A 20 2.15 -7.92 -6.54
N GLU A 21 1.80 -7.34 -7.69
CA GLU A 21 1.56 -5.90 -7.85
C GLU A 21 0.26 -5.41 -7.15
N ILE A 22 0.09 -5.76 -5.88
CA ILE A 22 -1.10 -5.42 -5.09
C ILE A 22 -1.26 -3.89 -4.94
N GLY A 23 -0.17 -3.13 -5.09
CA GLY A 23 -0.19 -1.67 -5.04
C GLY A 23 -1.08 -1.01 -6.10
N HIS A 24 -1.30 -1.67 -7.24
CA HIS A 24 -2.13 -1.15 -8.33
C HIS A 24 -3.59 -1.65 -8.29
N THR A 25 -3.96 -2.43 -7.27
CA THR A 25 -5.35 -2.84 -7.06
C THR A 25 -6.19 -1.66 -6.58
N THR A 26 -7.34 -1.43 -7.21
CA THR A 26 -8.28 -0.37 -6.80
C THR A 26 -8.98 -0.77 -5.51
N ILE A 27 -8.84 0.08 -4.49
CA ILE A 27 -9.49 -0.06 -3.18
C ILE A 27 -10.64 0.95 -3.05
N VAL A 28 -10.44 2.17 -3.55
CA VAL A 28 -11.44 3.24 -3.55
C VAL A 28 -11.69 3.66 -5.01
N PRO A 29 -12.81 3.29 -5.65
CA PRO A 29 -13.04 3.56 -7.07
C PRO A 29 -12.89 5.04 -7.47
N ASP A 30 -13.37 5.95 -6.63
CA ASP A 30 -13.29 7.40 -6.86
C ASP A 30 -12.09 8.03 -6.11
N GLY A 31 -11.05 7.24 -5.86
CA GLY A 31 -9.87 7.65 -5.12
C GLY A 31 -8.87 8.49 -5.93
N PRO A 32 -7.69 8.79 -5.34
CA PRO A 32 -6.63 9.55 -6.00
C PRO A 32 -6.15 8.87 -7.30
N ILE A 33 -5.70 9.69 -8.25
CA ILE A 33 -5.15 9.21 -9.52
C ILE A 33 -3.83 8.49 -9.25
N CYS A 34 -3.70 7.28 -9.79
CA CYS A 34 -2.47 6.51 -9.77
C CYS A 34 -1.70 6.70 -11.09
N PRO A 35 -0.36 6.78 -11.06
CA PRO A 35 0.46 6.84 -12.27
C PRO A 35 0.25 5.66 -13.25
N CYS A 36 -0.34 4.54 -12.80
CA CYS A 36 -0.69 3.43 -13.70
C CYS A 36 -1.93 3.71 -14.57
N GLY A 37 -2.64 4.82 -14.35
CA GLY A 37 -3.84 5.23 -15.09
C GLY A 37 -5.17 4.94 -14.39
N ASN A 38 -5.15 4.16 -13.30
CA ASN A 38 -6.35 3.86 -12.50
C ASN A 38 -6.58 4.90 -11.38
N HIS A 39 -7.72 4.77 -10.69
CA HIS A 39 -8.05 5.54 -9.50
C HIS A 39 -8.05 4.66 -8.23
N GLY A 40 -7.68 5.30 -7.11
CA GLY A 40 -7.64 4.75 -5.76
C GLY A 40 -6.93 3.42 -5.66
N CYS A 41 -5.80 3.30 -6.37
CA CYS A 41 -4.86 2.21 -6.18
C CYS A 41 -4.36 2.21 -4.73
N LEU A 42 -4.20 1.02 -4.16
CA LEU A 42 -3.77 0.83 -2.79
C LEU A 42 -2.52 1.65 -2.43
N GLN A 43 -1.54 1.73 -3.32
CA GLN A 43 -0.32 2.49 -3.03
C GLN A 43 -0.56 4.00 -2.82
N GLU A 44 -1.55 4.57 -3.50
CA GLU A 44 -1.92 5.99 -3.37
C GLU A 44 -2.72 6.26 -2.09
N LEU A 45 -3.06 5.20 -1.35
CA LEU A 45 -3.84 5.25 -0.13
C LEU A 45 -3.05 4.85 1.11
N SER A 46 -2.05 3.95 0.97
CA SER A 46 -1.35 3.35 2.10
C SER A 46 0.18 3.42 2.06
N ALA A 47 0.79 3.85 0.95
CA ALA A 47 2.26 3.94 0.89
C ALA A 47 2.78 5.17 1.65
N GLY A 48 4.10 5.21 1.89
CA GLY A 48 4.76 6.33 2.57
C GLY A 48 4.42 7.71 1.98
N PRO A 49 4.58 7.93 0.66
CA PRO A 49 4.22 9.20 0.03
C PRO A 49 2.74 9.57 0.19
N ALA A 50 1.85 8.58 0.19
CA ALA A 50 0.42 8.81 0.43
C ALA A 50 0.18 9.31 1.87
N MET A 51 0.79 8.68 2.87
CA MET A 51 0.69 9.13 4.27
C MET A 51 1.29 10.54 4.46
N GLU A 52 2.46 10.81 3.87
CA GLU A 52 3.10 12.12 3.90
C GLU A 52 2.20 13.22 3.33
N GLN A 53 1.57 12.95 2.19
CA GLN A 53 0.65 13.89 1.56
C GLN A 53 -0.61 14.09 2.40
N GLN A 54 -1.24 13.01 2.88
CA GLN A 54 -2.45 13.09 3.71
C GLN A 54 -2.21 13.85 5.00
N TYR A 55 -1.14 13.53 5.73
CA TYR A 55 -0.80 14.22 6.98
C TYR A 55 -0.56 15.71 6.75
N ARG A 56 0.21 16.06 5.71
CA ARG A 56 0.45 17.47 5.33
C ARG A 56 -0.85 18.23 5.03
N MET A 57 -1.80 17.60 4.36
CA MET A 57 -3.10 18.23 4.08
C MET A 57 -3.88 18.48 5.37
N LEU A 58 -3.94 17.48 6.25
CA LEU A 58 -4.64 17.60 7.53
C LEU A 58 -4.03 18.67 8.43
N VAL A 59 -2.71 18.67 8.61
CA VAL A 59 -2.00 19.67 9.44
C VAL A 59 -2.20 21.09 8.89
N ARG A 60 -2.23 21.29 7.57
CA ARG A 60 -2.51 22.62 6.98
C ARG A 60 -3.94 23.09 7.19
N SER A 61 -4.86 22.17 7.43
CA SER A 61 -6.29 22.44 7.63
C SER A 61 -6.72 22.46 9.09
N SER A 62 -5.82 22.14 10.02
CA SER A 62 -6.13 21.90 11.43
C SER A 62 -5.08 22.51 12.36
N GLU A 63 -5.53 23.21 13.39
CA GLU A 63 -4.65 23.78 14.43
C GLU A 63 -4.27 22.76 15.52
N ASN A 64 -4.83 21.54 15.48
CA ASN A 64 -4.76 20.57 16.57
C ASN A 64 -3.57 19.59 16.49
N SER A 65 -2.61 19.80 15.59
CA SER A 65 -1.43 18.92 15.47
C SER A 65 -0.29 19.37 16.38
N ILE A 66 0.44 18.42 16.97
CA ILE A 66 1.69 18.68 17.68
C ILE A 66 2.69 19.42 16.77
N MET A 67 2.69 19.08 15.47
CA MET A 67 3.54 19.73 14.46
C MET A 67 3.07 21.14 14.07
N TYR A 68 1.82 21.53 14.41
CA TYR A 68 1.29 22.88 14.16
C TYR A 68 1.81 23.93 15.16
N TYR A 69 2.06 23.52 16.41
CA TYR A 69 2.53 24.42 17.48
C TYR A 69 3.97 24.93 17.30
N GLU A 70 4.68 24.43 16.29
CA GLU A 70 5.97 24.92 15.85
C GLU A 70 5.79 25.70 14.53
N PRO A 71 5.54 27.02 14.57
CA PRO A 71 5.04 27.82 13.45
C PRO A 71 6.00 27.95 12.25
N HIS A 72 7.20 27.38 12.38
CA HIS A 72 8.28 27.41 11.39
C HIS A 72 8.66 26.03 10.86
N ILE A 73 7.91 24.97 11.18
CA ILE A 73 8.21 23.65 10.63
C ILE A 73 8.00 23.67 9.12
N ASN A 74 9.11 23.55 8.41
CA ASN A 74 9.08 23.20 7.01
C ASN A 74 8.60 21.76 6.91
N LEU A 75 7.32 21.58 6.56
CA LEU A 75 6.76 20.25 6.25
C LEU A 75 7.49 19.60 5.05
N GLN A 76 8.49 20.23 4.45
CA GLN A 76 9.40 19.60 3.51
C GLN A 76 10.86 19.64 3.99
N PRO A 77 11.54 18.49 4.11
CA PRO A 77 11.05 17.14 3.82
C PRO A 77 10.29 16.53 5.01
N LEU A 78 9.00 16.21 4.84
CA LEU A 78 8.23 15.35 5.74
C LEU A 78 8.25 13.94 5.13
N LYS A 79 8.71 12.97 5.90
CA LYS A 79 8.73 11.56 5.52
C LYS A 79 7.70 10.77 6.32
N ALA A 80 7.29 9.63 5.79
CA ALA A 80 6.39 8.71 6.46
C ALA A 80 6.90 8.26 7.85
N THR A 81 8.22 8.17 8.03
CA THR A 81 8.84 7.88 9.33
C THR A 81 8.54 8.95 10.37
N ASP A 82 8.49 10.22 9.95
CA ASP A 82 8.18 11.33 10.84
C ASP A 82 6.72 11.27 11.24
N VAL A 83 5.81 10.98 10.29
CA VAL A 83 4.38 10.76 10.55
C VAL A 83 4.15 9.62 11.56
N CYS A 84 4.87 8.50 11.42
CA CYS A 84 4.80 7.41 12.39
C CYS A 84 5.31 7.84 13.78
N ALA A 85 6.43 8.56 13.84
CA ALA A 85 7.00 9.02 15.10
C ALA A 85 6.02 9.94 15.86
N VAL A 86 5.42 10.93 15.20
CA VAL A 86 4.45 11.81 15.86
C VAL A 86 3.14 11.09 16.21
N ALA A 87 2.76 10.04 15.46
CA ALA A 87 1.63 9.18 15.83
C ALA A 87 1.91 8.39 17.13
N GLU A 88 3.16 7.95 17.34
CA GLU A 88 3.60 7.29 18.58
C GLU A 88 3.60 8.26 19.77
N GLU A 89 3.87 9.55 19.53
CA GLU A 89 3.78 10.62 20.52
C GLU A 89 2.32 11.06 20.82
N GLY A 90 1.35 10.55 20.06
CA GLY A 90 -0.08 10.76 20.30
C GLY A 90 -0.72 11.90 19.48
N ASP A 91 -0.06 12.40 18.43
CA ASP A 91 -0.69 13.36 17.49
C ASP A 91 -1.93 12.72 16.83
N GLU A 92 -3.11 13.30 17.08
CA GLU A 92 -4.39 12.71 16.66
C GLU A 92 -4.50 12.59 15.12
N LEU A 93 -4.00 13.57 14.38
CA LEU A 93 -4.05 13.58 12.92
C LEU A 93 -3.11 12.51 12.34
N ALA A 94 -1.92 12.34 12.93
CA ALA A 94 -0.97 11.33 12.50
C ALA A 94 -1.50 9.92 12.80
N VAL A 95 -2.07 9.71 13.99
CA VAL A 95 -2.76 8.47 14.36
C VAL A 95 -3.88 8.16 13.37
N GLN A 96 -4.66 9.17 12.96
CA GLN A 96 -5.71 9.01 11.96
C GLN A 96 -5.13 8.55 10.61
N VAL A 97 -4.07 9.20 10.11
CA VAL A 97 -3.44 8.86 8.83
C VAL A 97 -2.90 7.42 8.84
N VAL A 98 -2.17 7.05 9.89
CA VAL A 98 -1.61 5.70 10.03
C VAL A 98 -2.72 4.65 10.09
N LYS A 99 -3.78 4.89 10.87
CA LYS A 99 -4.94 3.98 10.96
C LYS A 99 -5.65 3.83 9.62
N GLN A 100 -5.82 4.91 8.88
CA GLN A 100 -6.46 4.86 7.56
C GLN A 100 -5.62 4.07 6.56
N ALA A 101 -4.31 4.33 6.49
CA ALA A 101 -3.38 3.56 5.65
C ALA A 101 -3.40 2.06 5.99
N ALA A 102 -3.35 1.73 7.29
CA ALA A 102 -3.42 0.35 7.77
C ALA A 102 -4.76 -0.32 7.41
N SER A 103 -5.87 0.42 7.47
CA SER A 103 -7.20 -0.10 7.10
C SER A 103 -7.27 -0.47 5.62
N TYR A 104 -6.77 0.39 4.72
CA TYR A 104 -6.73 0.08 3.29
C TYR A 104 -5.81 -1.10 2.97
N LEU A 105 -4.66 -1.19 3.63
CA LEU A 105 -3.78 -2.35 3.53
C LEU A 105 -4.50 -3.63 3.99
N GLY A 106 -5.21 -3.58 5.13
CA GLY A 106 -6.01 -4.67 5.65
C GLY A 106 -7.10 -5.14 4.69
N ILE A 107 -7.82 -4.20 4.06
CA ILE A 107 -8.81 -4.50 3.01
C ILE A 107 -8.15 -5.24 1.83
N SER A 108 -7.01 -4.77 1.35
CA SER A 108 -6.29 -5.44 0.25
C SER A 108 -5.84 -6.85 0.61
N MET A 109 -5.33 -7.05 1.84
CA MET A 109 -4.96 -8.37 2.34
C MET A 109 -6.17 -9.28 2.45
N ALA A 110 -7.30 -8.79 2.96
CA ALA A 110 -8.54 -9.55 3.05
C ALA A 110 -9.06 -9.96 1.66
N ASN A 111 -9.05 -9.04 0.70
CA ASN A 111 -9.42 -9.31 -0.69
C ASN A 111 -8.53 -10.39 -1.32
N SER A 112 -7.24 -10.36 -1.01
CA SER A 112 -6.26 -11.36 -1.47
C SER A 112 -6.37 -12.70 -0.73
N SER A 113 -7.02 -12.73 0.43
CA SER A 113 -7.16 -13.91 1.30
C SER A 113 -8.41 -14.74 1.01
N ILE A 114 -9.25 -14.37 0.04
CA ILE A 114 -10.47 -15.11 -0.28
C ILE A 114 -10.13 -16.52 -0.77
N ARG A 115 -10.21 -17.49 0.14
CA ARG A 115 -10.27 -18.92 -0.16
C ARG A 115 -11.48 -19.17 -1.06
N LYS A 116 -11.26 -19.74 -2.24
CA LYS A 116 -12.25 -20.63 -2.85
C LYS A 116 -11.73 -22.08 -2.90
N PRO A 117 -12.59 -23.06 -2.57
CA PRO A 117 -12.23 -24.46 -2.46
C PRO A 117 -11.83 -25.02 -3.83
N LEU A 118 -10.66 -25.66 -3.91
CA LEU A 118 -10.13 -26.58 -4.94
C LEU A 118 -10.15 -26.15 -6.44
N PHE A 119 -11.11 -25.36 -6.89
CA PHE A 119 -11.37 -25.01 -8.29
C PHE A 119 -10.43 -23.91 -8.83
N TRP A 120 -9.86 -23.07 -7.96
CA TRP A 120 -8.96 -21.98 -8.37
C TRP A 120 -7.52 -22.46 -8.63
N ALA A 121 -7.09 -23.55 -7.98
CA ALA A 121 -5.74 -24.10 -8.14
C ALA A 121 -5.48 -24.63 -9.57
N GLU A 122 -6.50 -25.20 -10.22
CA GLU A 122 -6.38 -25.73 -11.58
C GLU A 122 -6.34 -24.61 -12.64
N ARG A 123 -7.07 -23.52 -12.41
CA ARG A 123 -7.13 -22.37 -13.33
C ARG A 123 -5.92 -21.44 -13.20
N PHE A 124 -5.32 -21.35 -12.02
CA PHE A 124 -4.02 -20.67 -11.84
C PHE A 124 -2.87 -21.54 -12.40
N ARG A 125 -2.92 -22.87 -12.27
CA ARG A 125 -1.93 -23.78 -12.91
C ARG A 125 -1.91 -23.69 -14.43
N SER A 126 -3.04 -23.41 -15.09
CA SER A 126 -3.08 -23.26 -16.54
C SER A 126 -2.55 -21.92 -17.05
N GLN A 127 -2.57 -20.86 -16.22
CA GLN A 127 -1.96 -19.56 -16.55
C GLN A 127 -0.51 -19.40 -16.08
N VAL A 128 -0.06 -20.20 -15.10
CA VAL A 128 1.31 -20.13 -14.53
C VAL A 128 2.22 -21.27 -15.05
N ARG A 129 1.75 -22.12 -15.96
CA ARG A 129 2.64 -23.04 -16.72
C ARG A 129 3.40 -22.27 -17.79
N CYS A 130 4.47 -21.57 -17.41
CA CYS A 130 5.55 -21.24 -18.33
C CYS A 130 6.91 -21.20 -17.60
N LEU A 131 7.61 -22.32 -17.80
CA LEU A 131 9.06 -22.44 -17.94
C LEU A 131 9.93 -22.16 -16.71
N SER A 132 10.48 -23.25 -16.19
CA SER A 132 11.74 -23.33 -15.47
C SER A 132 12.82 -22.53 -16.21
N ILE A 133 13.02 -21.26 -15.84
CA ILE A 133 14.17 -20.49 -16.33
C ILE A 133 15.41 -21.02 -15.59
N PRO A 134 16.41 -21.60 -16.28
CA PRO A 134 17.65 -22.01 -15.62
C PRO A 134 18.39 -20.75 -15.15
N ARG A 135 18.76 -20.73 -13.86
CA ARG A 135 19.57 -19.64 -13.30
C ARG A 135 20.95 -19.63 -13.99
N PRO A 136 21.51 -18.47 -14.36
CA PRO A 136 22.91 -18.41 -14.82
C PRO A 136 23.85 -18.77 -13.65
N LYS A 137 24.93 -19.48 -13.99
CA LYS A 137 26.01 -19.86 -13.06
C LYS A 137 26.81 -18.64 -12.62
#